data_AF-A0A9D1SEX0-F1
#
_entry.id   AF-A0A9D1SEX0-F1
#
_cell.length_a   1.000
_cell.length_b   1.000
_cell.length_c   1.000
_cell.angle_alpha   90.00
_cell.angle_beta   90.00
_cell.angle_gamma   90.00
#
_symmetry.space_group_name_H-M   'P 1'
#
loop_
_entity.id
_entity.type
_entity.pdbx_description
1 polymer ?
#
loop_
_entity_poly.entity_id
_entity_poly.type
_entity_poly.pdbx_seq_one_letter_code
_entity_poly.pdbx_strand_id
1 'polypeptide(L)'
;MAKLIKTTDIAPAWAGHYCGAPVLCIYGDTILAAFYDEELRLAAAISRGGGEFEIYRTDIKSDWNTGSHHAITLGADESGRVHICAAMHAEPLKYLRSGAGFDLSALRRINVMTGSDEERVTYPQFFRDVSGRLCFTYRSGESGNGDQHINVWDNDACLWERLPRLTDGSVFPGGASAYFQRSRPVSCPDGYMRAEFMWRADARAETCFDLCCIRSRDMVNWETESGTPLTLPVTPHTEAVAADRIPQRRGLTNMCHALGADEQNRPVITYHKYTPDGKSGIYNARPTDGGWQTELAYTLDTRWDFSGVGAIPHLLDLTPVRAKDGALLFNMLYSGKWIEIELDPVTLVPVRQSDAPLPWEDCDGDIVTDRLKCLTETPGRSYFLRWEHGENNRDQKPDYPPHAPRMLRLLEYEGDVCWLREAH
;
A
#
# COMPACT_ATOMS: atom_id res chain seq x y z
N MET A 1 3.98 22.45 -11.06
CA MET A 1 4.56 21.09 -10.97
C MET A 1 5.60 21.11 -9.88
N ALA A 2 5.76 20.01 -9.14
CA ALA A 2 6.84 19.95 -8.17
C ALA A 2 8.19 19.96 -8.89
N LYS A 3 9.19 20.60 -8.29
CA LYS A 3 10.52 20.76 -8.87
C LYS A 3 11.53 19.93 -8.10
N LEU A 4 12.29 19.06 -8.77
CA LEU A 4 13.41 18.37 -8.14
C LEU A 4 14.43 19.42 -7.69
N ILE A 5 14.76 19.42 -6.39
CA ILE A 5 15.70 20.36 -5.80
C ILE A 5 17.00 19.70 -5.33
N LYS A 6 16.96 18.40 -4.99
CA LYS A 6 18.14 17.68 -4.50
C LYS A 6 18.05 16.19 -4.76
N THR A 7 19.19 15.61 -5.09
CA THR A 7 19.39 14.16 -5.18
C THR A 7 20.52 13.80 -4.23
N THR A 8 20.28 12.83 -3.35
CA THR A 8 21.26 12.35 -2.37
C THR A 8 21.44 10.85 -2.54
N ASP A 9 22.67 10.40 -2.70
CA ASP A 9 22.99 8.98 -2.71
C ASP A 9 22.87 8.42 -1.28
N ILE A 10 22.25 7.24 -1.12
CA ILE A 10 22.10 6.56 0.17
C ILE A 10 23.12 5.44 0.28
N ALA A 11 22.99 4.40 -0.56
CA ALA A 11 23.85 3.23 -0.58
C ALA A 11 23.58 2.38 -1.83
N PRO A 12 24.51 1.49 -2.23
CA PRO A 12 24.19 0.41 -3.15
C PRO A 12 23.04 -0.45 -2.61
N ALA A 13 22.07 -0.75 -3.47
CA ALA A 13 20.93 -1.59 -3.18
C ALA A 13 20.81 -2.71 -4.21
N TRP A 14 20.09 -3.76 -3.82
CA TRP A 14 19.77 -4.87 -4.69
C TRP A 14 19.09 -4.41 -5.98
N ALA A 15 19.53 -4.91 -7.14
CA ALA A 15 18.95 -4.56 -8.44
C ALA A 15 18.64 -5.78 -9.31
N GLY A 16 18.80 -7.00 -8.78
CA GLY A 16 18.71 -8.22 -9.57
C GLY A 16 17.30 -8.56 -10.06
N HIS A 17 16.28 -8.22 -9.28
CA HIS A 17 14.85 -8.37 -9.58
C HIS A 17 14.05 -7.49 -8.61
N TYR A 18 12.74 -7.36 -8.84
CA TYR A 18 11.84 -6.76 -7.86
C TYR A 18 11.78 -7.63 -6.60
N CYS A 19 12.42 -7.16 -5.54
CA CYS A 19 12.17 -7.56 -4.16
C CYS A 19 11.32 -6.50 -3.44
N GLY A 20 10.88 -6.77 -2.21
CA GLY A 20 10.13 -5.79 -1.42
C GLY A 20 10.74 -4.39 -1.48
N ALA A 21 9.91 -3.42 -1.85
CA ALA A 21 10.35 -2.08 -2.18
C ALA A 21 10.97 -1.37 -0.95
N PRO A 22 12.02 -0.56 -1.14
CA PRO A 22 12.58 0.21 -0.06
C PRO A 22 11.60 1.25 0.49
N VAL A 23 11.65 1.52 1.79
CA VAL A 23 10.70 2.41 2.47
C VAL A 23 11.41 3.59 3.08
N LEU A 24 10.67 4.70 3.22
CA LEU A 24 11.18 5.99 3.71
C LEU A 24 10.17 6.62 4.67
N CYS A 25 10.65 7.04 5.85
CA CYS A 25 9.91 7.81 6.83
C CYS A 25 10.68 9.08 7.21
N ILE A 26 9.98 10.20 7.34
CA ILE A 26 10.58 11.48 7.73
C ILE A 26 9.94 11.96 9.03
N TYR A 27 10.78 12.26 10.01
CA TYR A 27 10.42 12.77 11.33
C TYR A 27 11.19 14.06 11.60
N GLY A 28 10.56 15.21 11.34
CA GLY A 28 11.25 16.50 11.40
C GLY A 28 12.41 16.58 10.40
N ASP A 29 13.62 16.76 10.91
CA ASP A 29 14.87 16.79 10.13
C ASP A 29 15.57 15.42 10.03
N THR A 30 14.94 14.38 10.57
CA THR A 30 15.45 13.00 10.54
C THR A 30 14.79 12.23 9.40
N ILE A 31 15.61 11.61 8.56
CA ILE A 31 15.19 10.77 7.43
C ILE A 31 15.62 9.35 7.72
N LEU A 32 14.66 8.42 7.77
CA LEU A 32 14.90 6.99 7.93
C LEU A 32 14.55 6.27 6.64
N ALA A 33 15.42 5.38 6.18
CA ALA A 33 15.12 4.46 5.08
C ALA A 33 15.40 3.01 5.49
N ALA A 34 14.70 2.06 4.86
CA ALA A 34 15.01 0.65 4.96
C ALA A 34 14.93 0.00 3.58
N PHE A 35 15.91 -0.84 3.24
CA PHE A 35 16.09 -1.40 1.91
C PHE A 35 16.85 -2.73 1.97
N TYR A 36 16.84 -3.49 0.87
CA TYR A 36 17.73 -4.63 0.70
C TYR A 36 19.05 -4.20 0.05
N ASP A 37 20.16 -4.50 0.71
CA ASP A 37 21.50 -4.22 0.22
C ASP A 37 21.91 -5.14 -0.95
N GLU A 38 23.11 -4.97 -1.47
CA GLU A 38 23.67 -5.76 -2.57
C GLU A 38 23.70 -7.28 -2.32
N GLU A 39 23.54 -7.74 -1.07
CA GLU A 39 23.53 -9.15 -0.67
C GLU A 39 22.12 -9.66 -0.28
N LEU A 40 21.07 -8.89 -0.59
CA LEU A 40 19.67 -9.11 -0.18
C LEU A 40 19.46 -9.04 1.34
N ARG A 41 20.38 -8.42 2.10
CA ARG A 41 20.20 -8.22 3.54
C ARG A 41 19.46 -6.93 3.78
N LEU A 42 18.53 -6.95 4.73
CA LEU A 42 17.84 -5.75 5.18
C LEU A 42 18.87 -4.82 5.82
N ALA A 43 18.92 -3.59 5.33
CA ALA A 43 19.66 -2.47 5.86
C ALA A 43 18.69 -1.35 6.27
N ALA A 44 19.00 -0.68 7.38
CA ALA A 44 18.36 0.55 7.82
C ALA A 44 19.34 1.71 7.68
N ALA A 45 18.86 2.86 7.23
CA ALA A 45 19.65 4.06 7.03
C ALA A 45 19.02 5.23 7.75
N ILE A 46 19.86 6.12 8.30
CA ILE A 46 19.42 7.35 8.94
C ILE A 46 20.27 8.53 8.50
N SER A 47 19.62 9.65 8.19
CA SER A 47 20.24 10.96 8.01
C SER A 47 19.58 11.95 8.97
N ARG A 48 20.37 12.83 9.59
CA ARG A 48 19.90 13.88 10.50
C ARG A 48 20.35 15.23 9.98
N GLY A 49 19.45 16.21 9.97
CA GLY A 49 19.77 17.58 9.52
C GLY A 49 20.26 17.66 8.06
N GLY A 50 19.94 16.67 7.23
CA GLY A 50 20.39 16.58 5.83
C GLY A 50 21.85 16.16 5.65
N GLY A 51 22.49 15.58 6.68
CA GLY A 51 23.82 14.99 6.58
C GLY A 51 23.87 13.68 5.76
N GLU A 52 25.05 13.06 5.70
CA GLU A 52 25.22 11.74 5.07
C GLU A 52 24.39 10.66 5.79
N PHE A 53 24.06 9.59 5.07
CA PHE A 53 23.35 8.45 5.64
C PHE A 53 24.29 7.52 6.41
N GLU A 54 23.96 7.26 7.67
CA GLU A 54 24.54 6.18 8.46
C GLU A 54 23.77 4.88 8.17
N ILE A 55 24.48 3.80 7.81
CA ILE A 55 23.88 2.52 7.37
C ILE A 55 24.12 1.42 8.42
N TYR A 56 23.04 0.76 8.82
CA TYR A 56 23.02 -0.36 9.76
C TYR A 56 22.47 -1.61 9.08
N ARG A 57 23.35 -2.57 8.80
CA ARG A 57 22.96 -3.84 8.18
C ARG A 57 22.50 -4.85 9.21
N THR A 58 21.50 -5.65 8.84
CA THR A 58 20.96 -6.73 9.67
C THR A 58 21.30 -8.09 9.07
N ASP A 59 20.97 -9.15 9.80
CA ASP A 59 21.04 -10.53 9.37
C ASP A 59 19.72 -11.05 8.75
N ILE A 60 18.69 -10.20 8.62
CA ILE A 60 17.45 -10.54 7.92
C ILE A 60 17.71 -10.48 6.42
N LYS A 61 17.35 -11.54 5.71
CA LYS A 61 17.64 -11.67 4.28
C LYS A 61 16.37 -11.97 3.50
N SER A 62 16.24 -11.34 2.33
CA SER A 62 15.27 -11.74 1.31
C SER A 62 15.84 -12.87 0.43
N ASP A 63 15.03 -13.37 -0.50
CA ASP A 63 15.43 -14.39 -1.45
C ASP A 63 14.83 -14.12 -2.84
N TRP A 64 15.20 -14.97 -3.79
CA TRP A 64 14.75 -14.87 -5.18
C TRP A 64 13.34 -15.43 -5.42
N ASN A 65 12.90 -16.39 -4.61
CA ASN A 65 11.69 -17.15 -4.90
C ASN A 65 10.46 -16.36 -4.45
N THR A 66 10.49 -15.73 -3.29
CA THR A 66 9.35 -14.95 -2.78
C THR A 66 9.72 -13.51 -2.48
N GLY A 67 10.86 -13.04 -3.02
CA GLY A 67 11.38 -11.69 -2.81
C GLY A 67 10.39 -10.57 -3.14
N SER A 68 9.53 -10.75 -4.13
CA SER A 68 8.43 -9.84 -4.49
C SER A 68 7.44 -9.60 -3.34
N HIS A 69 7.24 -10.60 -2.47
CA HIS A 69 6.36 -10.58 -1.31
C HIS A 69 7.08 -10.15 -0.02
N HIS A 70 8.40 -10.04 -0.06
CA HIS A 70 9.25 -9.67 1.08
C HIS A 70 9.21 -8.17 1.36
N ALA A 71 8.00 -7.62 1.50
CA ALA A 71 7.78 -6.21 1.79
C ALA A 71 8.57 -5.76 3.02
N ILE A 72 9.14 -4.56 2.95
CA ILE A 72 9.78 -3.87 4.06
C ILE A 72 8.75 -2.88 4.61
N THR A 73 8.63 -2.81 5.94
CA THR A 73 7.87 -1.75 6.60
C THR A 73 8.69 -1.12 7.71
N LEU A 74 8.55 0.20 7.83
CA LEU A 74 9.30 1.07 8.71
C LEU A 74 8.35 2.06 9.37
N GLY A 75 8.52 2.30 10.66
CA GLY A 75 7.81 3.34 11.39
C GLY A 75 8.53 3.69 12.69
N ALA A 76 8.16 4.80 13.31
CA ALA A 76 8.68 5.20 14.61
C ALA A 76 7.57 5.54 15.60
N ASP A 77 7.77 5.15 16.86
CA ASP A 77 6.90 5.52 17.98
C ASP A 77 7.12 6.97 18.43
N GLU A 78 6.33 7.44 19.39
CA GLU A 78 6.41 8.80 19.94
C GLU A 78 7.74 9.08 20.66
N SER A 79 8.42 8.04 21.15
CA SER A 79 9.75 8.14 21.74
C SER A 79 10.87 8.09 20.70
N GLY A 80 10.53 8.01 19.42
CA GLY A 80 11.48 7.86 18.31
C GLY A 80 12.13 6.48 18.24
N ARG A 81 11.57 5.43 18.86
CA ARG A 81 12.03 4.06 18.59
C ARG A 81 11.62 3.68 17.19
N VAL A 82 12.57 3.18 16.41
CA VAL A 82 12.35 2.70 15.04
C VAL A 82 11.94 1.24 15.10
N HIS A 83 10.86 0.93 14.39
CA HIS A 83 10.29 -0.40 14.23
C HIS A 83 10.44 -0.82 12.77
N ILE A 84 10.98 -2.02 12.54
CA ILE A 84 11.20 -2.55 11.18
C ILE A 84 10.73 -3.99 11.12
N CYS A 85 9.93 -4.32 10.11
CA CYS A 85 9.60 -5.69 9.73
C CYS A 85 9.92 -5.88 8.25
N ALA A 86 10.44 -7.05 7.87
CA ALA A 86 10.79 -7.32 6.48
C ALA A 86 10.87 -8.82 6.19
N ALA A 87 10.94 -9.17 4.91
CA ALA A 87 11.28 -10.50 4.42
C ALA A 87 10.33 -11.61 4.93
N MET A 88 9.02 -11.41 4.82
CA MET A 88 8.04 -12.42 5.26
C MET A 88 7.01 -12.71 4.19
N HIS A 89 6.85 -14.00 3.86
CA HIS A 89 5.75 -14.51 3.06
C HIS A 89 5.25 -15.82 3.67
N ALA A 90 4.21 -15.72 4.51
CA ALA A 90 3.71 -16.81 5.36
C ALA A 90 4.79 -17.44 6.27
N GLU A 91 5.66 -16.57 6.81
CA GLU A 91 6.79 -16.93 7.69
C GLU A 91 6.61 -16.36 9.11
N PRO A 92 7.37 -16.86 10.10
CA PRO A 92 7.37 -16.27 11.44
C PRO A 92 7.75 -14.79 11.45
N LEU A 93 7.17 -14.03 12.39
CA LEU A 93 7.41 -12.60 12.54
C LEU A 93 8.90 -12.26 12.65
N LYS A 94 9.36 -11.44 11.69
CA LYS A 94 10.70 -10.86 11.62
C LYS A 94 10.60 -9.38 11.97
N TYR A 95 10.82 -9.05 13.25
CA TYR A 95 10.59 -7.72 13.80
C TYR A 95 11.82 -7.21 14.57
N LEU A 96 12.33 -6.04 14.18
CA LEU A 96 13.38 -5.32 14.89
C LEU A 96 12.84 -4.04 15.54
N ARG A 97 13.43 -3.69 16.67
CA ARG A 97 13.19 -2.42 17.36
C ARG A 97 14.50 -1.77 17.81
N SER A 98 14.60 -0.45 17.64
CA SER A 98 15.76 0.34 18.04
C SER A 98 15.66 0.86 19.48
N GLY A 99 16.69 1.62 19.91
CA GLY A 99 16.57 2.51 21.07
C GLY A 99 15.70 3.73 20.76
N ALA A 100 15.32 4.49 21.80
CA ALA A 100 14.60 5.76 21.63
C ALA A 100 15.48 6.81 20.92
N GLY A 101 14.88 7.90 20.42
CA GLY A 101 15.62 8.99 19.76
C GLY A 101 16.25 8.60 18.41
N PHE A 102 15.62 7.68 17.68
CA PHE A 102 16.06 7.17 16.39
C PHE A 102 17.45 6.50 16.43
N ASP A 103 17.80 5.86 17.56
CA ASP A 103 19.09 5.19 17.73
C ASP A 103 19.13 3.82 17.05
N LEU A 104 19.46 3.82 15.75
CA LEU A 104 19.66 2.60 14.96
C LEU A 104 20.85 1.74 15.40
N SER A 105 21.80 2.28 16.19
CA SER A 105 22.91 1.47 16.71
C SER A 105 22.46 0.43 17.75
N ALA A 106 21.31 0.69 18.39
CA ALA A 106 20.65 -0.22 19.32
C ALA A 106 19.56 -1.11 18.67
N LEU A 107 19.50 -1.16 17.34
CA LEU A 107 18.56 -1.98 16.59
C LEU A 107 18.81 -3.48 16.85
N ARG A 108 17.77 -4.18 17.30
CA ARG A 108 17.85 -5.61 17.64
C ARG A 108 16.57 -6.35 17.28
N ARG A 109 16.70 -7.66 17.01
CA ARG A 109 15.55 -8.55 16.81
C ARG A 109 14.76 -8.70 18.11
N ILE A 110 13.45 -8.50 18.00
CA ILE A 110 12.47 -8.78 19.06
C ILE A 110 11.62 -9.98 18.65
N ASN A 111 11.22 -10.07 17.38
CA ASN A 111 10.47 -11.19 16.77
C ASN A 111 9.17 -11.60 17.49
N VAL A 112 8.65 -10.74 18.36
CA VAL A 112 7.35 -10.90 19.01
C VAL A 112 6.72 -9.53 19.17
N MET A 113 5.43 -9.44 18.87
CA MET A 113 4.62 -8.26 19.23
C MET A 113 3.67 -8.61 20.37
N THR A 114 2.75 -9.52 20.10
CA THR A 114 1.70 -10.01 20.99
C THR A 114 1.89 -11.48 21.36
N GLY A 115 2.66 -12.24 20.54
CA GLY A 115 2.92 -13.66 20.75
C GLY A 115 1.80 -14.59 20.27
N SER A 116 0.79 -14.07 19.58
CA SER A 116 -0.33 -14.83 19.02
C SER A 116 -0.49 -14.50 17.53
N ASP A 117 -0.79 -15.50 16.70
CA ASP A 117 -0.95 -15.34 15.24
C ASP A 117 0.28 -14.73 14.55
N GLU A 118 1.51 -15.03 15.01
CA GLU A 118 2.76 -14.44 14.50
C GLU A 118 3.66 -15.45 13.77
N GLU A 119 3.15 -16.65 13.49
CA GLU A 119 3.92 -17.74 12.86
C GLU A 119 3.85 -17.76 11.33
N ARG A 120 2.86 -17.09 10.74
CA ARG A 120 2.58 -17.10 9.28
C ARG A 120 2.28 -15.70 8.74
N VAL A 121 3.18 -14.76 8.96
CA VAL A 121 3.03 -13.34 8.65
C VAL A 121 3.27 -13.06 7.16
N THR A 122 2.41 -12.22 6.57
CA THR A 122 2.56 -11.64 5.22
C THR A 122 2.10 -10.19 5.21
N TYR A 123 2.64 -9.36 4.31
CA TYR A 123 2.26 -7.96 4.09
C TYR A 123 2.28 -7.11 5.37
N PRO A 124 3.41 -7.08 6.10
CA PRO A 124 3.54 -6.26 7.30
C PRO A 124 3.47 -4.77 6.94
N GLN A 125 2.73 -3.98 7.71
CA GLN A 125 2.69 -2.53 7.53
C GLN A 125 2.59 -1.78 8.86
N PHE A 126 3.40 -0.75 9.02
CA PHE A 126 3.27 0.26 10.06
C PHE A 126 2.46 1.44 9.52
N PHE A 127 1.56 1.96 10.34
CA PHE A 127 0.76 3.14 10.00
C PHE A 127 0.38 3.90 11.28
N ARG A 128 -0.24 5.08 11.13
CA ARG A 128 -0.79 5.85 12.25
C ARG A 128 -2.31 5.85 12.20
N ASP A 129 -2.93 5.75 13.37
CA ASP A 129 -4.36 5.98 13.51
C ASP A 129 -4.70 7.49 13.53
N VAL A 130 -5.98 7.82 13.65
CA VAL A 130 -6.44 9.22 13.73
C VAL A 130 -5.91 9.99 14.94
N SER A 131 -5.48 9.29 15.99
CA SER A 131 -4.86 9.89 17.19
C SER A 131 -3.33 9.99 17.09
N GLY A 132 -2.74 9.50 15.99
CA GLY A 132 -1.30 9.50 15.79
C GLY A 132 -0.57 8.30 16.40
N ARG A 133 -1.27 7.37 17.06
CA ARG A 133 -0.64 6.18 17.65
C ARG A 133 -0.03 5.29 16.57
N LEU A 134 1.10 4.67 16.86
CA LEU A 134 1.72 3.71 15.97
C LEU A 134 0.92 2.41 15.96
N CYS A 135 0.57 1.95 14.77
CA CYS A 135 -0.18 0.72 14.53
C CYS A 135 0.62 -0.18 13.59
N PHE A 136 0.40 -1.48 13.72
CA PHE A 136 0.96 -2.50 12.86
C PHE A 136 -0.14 -3.41 12.35
N THR A 137 -0.14 -3.71 11.07
CA THR A 137 -1.06 -4.68 10.50
C THR A 137 -0.32 -5.69 9.65
N TYR A 138 -0.88 -6.88 9.59
CA TYR A 138 -0.34 -7.98 8.81
C TYR A 138 -1.42 -9.03 8.58
N ARG A 139 -1.23 -9.83 7.54
CA ARG A 139 -2.01 -11.04 7.33
C ARG A 139 -1.33 -12.23 8.01
N SER A 140 -2.05 -12.93 8.88
CA SER A 140 -1.67 -14.25 9.38
C SER A 140 -2.31 -15.34 8.52
N GLY A 141 -1.52 -16.26 7.96
CA GLY A 141 -1.99 -17.37 7.13
C GLY A 141 -1.57 -17.27 5.66
N GLU A 142 -2.38 -17.82 4.76
CA GLU A 142 -2.08 -17.93 3.33
C GLU A 142 -3.10 -17.21 2.44
N SER A 143 -2.86 -17.15 1.13
CA SER A 143 -3.81 -16.56 0.18
C SER A 143 -5.12 -17.35 0.10
N GLY A 144 -6.25 -16.70 0.40
CA GLY A 144 -7.57 -17.33 0.44
C GLY A 144 -7.90 -17.98 1.79
N ASN A 145 -6.93 -18.04 2.71
CA ASN A 145 -7.10 -18.54 4.06
C ASN A 145 -6.14 -17.81 5.03
N GLY A 146 -6.33 -16.50 5.16
CA GLY A 146 -5.57 -15.66 6.06
C GLY A 146 -6.38 -14.50 6.61
N ASP A 147 -6.03 -14.10 7.83
CA ASP A 147 -6.71 -13.09 8.61
C ASP A 147 -5.86 -11.84 8.77
N GLN A 148 -6.48 -10.69 8.55
CA GLN A 148 -5.83 -9.41 8.81
C GLN A 148 -5.93 -9.10 10.31
N HIS A 149 -4.78 -8.91 10.94
CA HIS A 149 -4.67 -8.45 12.32
C HIS A 149 -4.17 -7.02 12.38
N ILE A 150 -4.59 -6.30 13.42
CA ILE A 150 -4.09 -4.96 13.74
C ILE A 150 -3.61 -4.98 15.18
N ASN A 151 -2.38 -4.56 15.40
CA ASN A 151 -1.79 -4.30 16.70
C ASN A 151 -1.60 -2.79 16.88
N VAL A 152 -1.75 -2.29 18.09
CA VAL A 152 -1.49 -0.89 18.46
C VAL A 152 -0.34 -0.87 19.48
N TRP A 153 0.54 0.10 19.33
CA TRP A 153 1.67 0.29 20.23
C TRP A 153 1.26 1.09 21.46
N ASP A 154 1.53 0.55 22.65
CA ASP A 154 1.52 1.29 23.90
C ASP A 154 2.93 1.82 24.18
N ASN A 155 3.08 3.15 24.11
CA ASN A 155 4.36 3.81 24.31
C ASN A 155 4.86 3.76 25.75
N ASP A 156 3.95 3.79 26.74
CA ASP A 156 4.28 3.78 28.16
C ASP A 156 4.70 2.37 28.59
N ALA A 157 3.95 1.36 28.17
CA ALA A 157 4.24 -0.04 28.46
C ALA A 157 5.38 -0.60 27.57
N CYS A 158 5.68 0.05 26.45
CA CYS A 158 6.62 -0.41 25.43
C CYS A 158 6.27 -1.81 24.86
N LEU A 159 4.97 -2.04 24.65
CA LEU A 159 4.39 -3.32 24.21
C LEU A 159 3.36 -3.10 23.10
N TRP A 160 3.07 -4.18 22.37
CA TRP A 160 2.01 -4.20 21.36
C TRP A 160 0.75 -4.85 21.93
N GLU A 161 -0.41 -4.27 21.61
CA GLU A 161 -1.73 -4.78 21.98
C GLU A 161 -2.53 -5.16 20.73
N ARG A 162 -3.22 -6.30 20.78
CA ARG A 162 -4.06 -6.79 19.67
C ARG A 162 -5.44 -6.11 19.68
N LEU A 163 -5.85 -5.55 18.55
CA LEU A 163 -7.24 -5.11 18.34
C LEU A 163 -8.16 -6.27 17.95
N PRO A 164 -9.49 -6.12 18.10
CA PRO A 164 -10.45 -7.12 17.63
C PRO A 164 -10.25 -7.48 16.15
N ARG A 165 -10.46 -8.76 15.82
CA ARG A 165 -10.37 -9.25 14.44
C ARG A 165 -11.40 -8.55 13.56
N LEU A 166 -10.92 -7.87 12.51
CA LEU A 166 -11.76 -7.03 11.65
C LEU A 166 -12.60 -7.87 10.68
N THR A 167 -12.01 -8.91 10.09
CA THR A 167 -12.64 -9.73 9.04
C THR A 167 -12.53 -11.22 9.33
N ASP A 168 -13.55 -11.97 8.93
CA ASP A 168 -13.56 -13.44 8.98
C ASP A 168 -14.17 -14.01 7.70
N GLY A 169 -13.31 -14.55 6.83
CA GLY A 169 -13.72 -15.21 5.60
C GLY A 169 -13.97 -16.71 5.74
N SER A 170 -13.74 -17.32 6.92
CA SER A 170 -13.85 -18.76 7.12
C SER A 170 -15.28 -19.30 6.95
N VAL A 171 -16.28 -18.43 7.10
CA VAL A 171 -17.69 -18.76 6.92
C VAL A 171 -18.12 -18.87 5.45
N PHE A 172 -17.29 -18.44 4.51
CA PHE A 172 -17.56 -18.56 3.09
C PHE A 172 -17.27 -19.98 2.58
N PRO A 173 -18.05 -20.54 1.63
CA PRO A 173 -17.78 -21.86 1.09
C PRO A 173 -16.37 -21.97 0.49
N GLY A 174 -15.51 -22.79 1.11
CA GLY A 174 -14.10 -22.95 0.72
C GLY A 174 -13.13 -21.93 1.35
N GLY A 175 -13.63 -21.02 2.20
CA GLY A 175 -12.88 -19.92 2.79
C GLY A 175 -12.86 -18.68 1.91
N ALA A 176 -12.42 -17.57 2.49
CA ALA A 176 -12.10 -16.34 1.78
C ALA A 176 -11.08 -15.53 2.58
N SER A 177 -10.41 -14.58 1.93
CA SER A 177 -9.59 -13.58 2.61
C SER A 177 -9.95 -12.18 2.16
N ALA A 178 -9.92 -11.24 3.10
CA ALA A 178 -10.05 -9.82 2.80
C ALA A 178 -8.71 -9.27 2.30
N TYR A 179 -8.76 -8.48 1.23
CA TYR A 179 -7.61 -7.77 0.68
C TYR A 179 -7.89 -6.28 0.75
N PHE A 180 -7.26 -5.65 1.73
CA PHE A 180 -7.37 -4.23 1.97
C PHE A 180 -6.57 -3.45 0.94
N GLN A 181 -7.06 -2.29 0.59
CA GLN A 181 -6.25 -1.32 -0.13
C GLN A 181 -4.96 -1.07 0.65
N ARG A 182 -3.83 -1.27 0.00
CA ARG A 182 -2.51 -1.18 0.64
C ARG A 182 -2.40 -2.04 1.89
N SER A 183 -3.16 -3.14 2.02
CA SER A 183 -3.08 -4.02 3.19
C SER A 183 -3.36 -3.35 4.56
N ARG A 184 -4.01 -2.16 4.63
CA ARG A 184 -4.30 -1.47 5.89
C ARG A 184 -5.51 -0.52 5.85
N PRO A 185 -6.10 -0.15 7.01
CA PRO A 185 -6.95 1.03 7.12
C PRO A 185 -6.17 2.34 6.89
N VAL A 186 -6.87 3.36 6.40
CA VAL A 186 -6.34 4.68 6.06
C VAL A 186 -6.97 5.74 6.95
N SER A 187 -6.13 6.58 7.57
CA SER A 187 -6.58 7.77 8.31
C SER A 187 -7.07 8.83 7.34
N CYS A 188 -8.29 9.31 7.55
CA CYS A 188 -8.95 10.29 6.70
C CYS A 188 -9.10 11.65 7.41
N PRO A 189 -9.10 12.77 6.66
CA PRO A 189 -9.15 14.12 7.26
C PRO A 189 -10.41 14.42 8.09
N ASP A 190 -11.47 13.65 7.93
CA ASP A 190 -12.72 13.74 8.71
C ASP A 190 -12.68 13.00 10.06
N GLY A 191 -11.50 12.52 10.46
CA GLY A 191 -11.27 11.88 11.75
C GLY A 191 -11.79 10.43 11.81
N TYR A 192 -11.87 9.76 10.66
CA TYR A 192 -12.14 8.33 10.57
C TYR A 192 -10.94 7.57 10.01
N MET A 193 -10.70 6.39 10.56
CA MET A 193 -10.01 5.32 9.86
C MET A 193 -11.01 4.66 8.90
N ARG A 194 -10.63 4.50 7.63
CA ARG A 194 -11.42 3.78 6.63
C ARG A 194 -10.69 2.52 6.18
N ALA A 195 -11.43 1.43 6.07
CA ALA A 195 -10.92 0.19 5.49
C ALA A 195 -11.71 -0.12 4.22
N GLU A 196 -11.06 0.08 3.07
CA GLU A 196 -11.53 -0.41 1.78
C GLU A 196 -10.89 -1.76 1.51
N PHE A 197 -11.68 -2.75 1.14
CA PHE A 197 -11.20 -4.10 0.86
C PHE A 197 -12.14 -4.83 -0.10
N MET A 198 -11.65 -5.94 -0.65
CA MET A 198 -12.47 -6.93 -1.34
C MET A 198 -12.24 -8.32 -0.78
N TRP A 199 -13.16 -9.24 -1.04
CA TRP A 199 -12.99 -10.64 -0.70
C TRP A 199 -12.34 -11.40 -1.85
N ARG A 200 -11.59 -12.45 -1.53
CA ARG A 200 -11.07 -13.42 -2.52
C ARG A 200 -11.29 -14.83 -2.01
N ALA A 201 -11.94 -15.66 -2.81
CA ALA A 201 -12.36 -16.99 -2.38
C ALA A 201 -11.21 -18.01 -2.32
N ASP A 202 -10.20 -17.91 -3.20
CA ASP A 202 -9.05 -18.81 -3.18
C ASP A 202 -7.74 -18.10 -3.59
N ALA A 203 -6.67 -18.87 -3.83
CA ALA A 203 -5.37 -18.32 -4.21
C ALA A 203 -5.37 -17.58 -5.57
N ARG A 204 -6.37 -17.80 -6.42
CA ARG A 204 -6.43 -17.28 -7.79
C ARG A 204 -6.95 -15.85 -7.80
N ALA A 205 -6.24 -14.95 -8.49
CA ALA A 205 -6.55 -13.52 -8.53
C ALA A 205 -7.95 -13.22 -9.09
N GLU A 206 -8.43 -14.01 -10.05
CA GLU A 206 -9.75 -13.82 -10.68
C GLU A 206 -10.93 -14.18 -9.76
N THR A 207 -10.68 -14.68 -8.55
CA THR A 207 -11.73 -15.01 -7.58
C THR A 207 -12.00 -13.88 -6.59
N CYS A 208 -11.49 -12.66 -6.84
CA CYS A 208 -11.90 -11.49 -6.10
C CYS A 208 -13.37 -11.16 -6.36
N PHE A 209 -14.10 -10.78 -5.31
CA PHE A 209 -15.51 -10.42 -5.35
C PHE A 209 -15.83 -9.37 -4.29
N ASP A 210 -16.90 -8.62 -4.55
CA ASP A 210 -17.48 -7.59 -3.69
C ASP A 210 -16.49 -6.55 -3.14
N LEU A 211 -16.56 -5.33 -3.67
CA LEU A 211 -15.83 -4.20 -3.14
C LEU A 211 -16.53 -3.68 -1.89
N CYS A 212 -15.81 -3.50 -0.80
CA CYS A 212 -16.35 -3.18 0.52
C CYS A 212 -15.66 -1.95 1.13
N CYS A 213 -16.38 -1.20 1.96
CA CYS A 213 -15.84 -0.06 2.69
C CYS A 213 -16.55 0.14 4.04
N ILE A 214 -15.75 0.29 5.09
CA ILE A 214 -16.20 0.52 6.47
C ILE A 214 -15.32 1.57 7.14
N ARG A 215 -15.82 2.20 8.20
CA ARG A 215 -15.08 3.23 8.94
C ARG A 215 -15.15 3.05 10.45
N SER A 216 -14.19 3.64 11.15
CA SER A 216 -14.11 3.65 12.61
C SER A 216 -13.33 4.86 13.10
N ARG A 217 -13.64 5.36 14.31
CA ARG A 217 -12.83 6.42 14.96
C ARG A 217 -11.74 5.87 15.88
N ASP A 218 -11.83 4.62 16.29
CA ASP A 218 -10.96 4.00 17.29
C ASP A 218 -10.39 2.63 16.85
N MET A 219 -10.76 2.17 15.64
CA MET A 219 -10.48 0.84 15.08
C MET A 219 -11.02 -0.34 15.90
N VAL A 220 -11.89 -0.08 16.87
CA VAL A 220 -12.58 -1.06 17.71
C VAL A 220 -14.06 -1.12 17.34
N ASN A 221 -14.70 0.04 17.26
CA ASN A 221 -16.10 0.21 16.91
C ASN A 221 -16.20 0.63 15.44
N TRP A 222 -16.68 -0.29 14.60
CA TRP A 222 -16.79 -0.08 13.16
C TRP A 222 -18.25 0.15 12.73
N GLU A 223 -18.42 0.96 11.70
CA GLU A 223 -19.71 1.27 11.09
C GLU A 223 -19.60 1.29 9.56
N THR A 224 -20.75 1.15 8.89
CA THR A 224 -20.87 1.42 7.46
C THR A 224 -20.63 2.92 7.18
N GLU A 225 -20.42 3.30 5.92
CA GLU A 225 -20.34 4.73 5.56
C GLU A 225 -21.64 5.52 5.84
N SER A 226 -22.78 4.84 5.97
CA SER A 226 -24.05 5.44 6.40
C SER A 226 -24.19 5.57 7.93
N GLY A 227 -23.20 5.12 8.71
CA GLY A 227 -23.21 5.17 10.18
C GLY A 227 -23.97 4.03 10.85
N THR A 228 -24.22 2.92 10.16
CA THR A 228 -24.83 1.73 10.78
C THR A 228 -23.75 0.94 11.51
N PRO A 229 -23.87 0.71 12.83
CA PRO A 229 -22.89 -0.07 13.59
C PRO A 229 -22.74 -1.50 13.08
N LEU A 230 -21.51 -2.03 13.11
CA LEU A 230 -21.18 -3.38 12.66
C LEU A 230 -20.80 -4.27 13.85
N THR A 231 -21.22 -5.53 13.78
CA THR A 231 -20.69 -6.59 14.65
C THR A 231 -19.45 -7.18 13.99
N LEU A 232 -18.32 -7.14 14.70
CA LEU A 232 -17.09 -7.80 14.26
C LEU A 232 -17.08 -9.30 14.63
N PRO A 233 -16.40 -10.15 13.84
CA PRO A 233 -15.73 -9.80 12.58
C PRO A 233 -16.71 -9.62 11.42
N VAL A 234 -16.36 -8.75 10.46
CA VAL A 234 -17.08 -8.61 9.18
C VAL A 234 -16.84 -9.84 8.33
N THR A 235 -17.91 -10.38 7.73
CA THR A 235 -17.84 -11.60 6.90
C THR A 235 -18.30 -11.32 5.48
N PRO A 236 -18.06 -12.22 4.52
CA PRO A 236 -18.64 -12.13 3.18
C PRO A 236 -20.19 -12.03 3.16
N HIS A 237 -20.85 -12.45 4.24
CA HIS A 237 -22.31 -12.35 4.41
C HIS A 237 -22.78 -11.02 5.03
N THR A 238 -21.86 -10.16 5.47
CA THR A 238 -22.21 -8.86 6.05
C THR A 238 -22.60 -7.89 4.94
N GLU A 239 -23.86 -7.92 4.50
CA GLU A 239 -24.16 -7.30 3.21
C GLU A 239 -24.04 -5.76 3.18
N ALA A 240 -24.21 -5.12 4.35
CA ALA A 240 -24.25 -3.68 4.48
C ALA A 240 -22.92 -2.96 4.19
N VAL A 241 -21.80 -3.68 4.09
CA VAL A 241 -20.47 -3.08 3.87
C VAL A 241 -20.07 -2.94 2.40
N ALA A 242 -20.86 -3.51 1.48
CA ALA A 242 -20.51 -3.49 0.06
C ALA A 242 -20.69 -2.10 -0.56
N ALA A 243 -19.60 -1.58 -1.14
CA ALA A 243 -19.59 -0.43 -2.02
C ALA A 243 -20.05 -0.78 -3.45
N ASP A 244 -19.69 -1.98 -3.91
CA ASP A 244 -20.19 -2.53 -5.16
C ASP A 244 -20.24 -4.07 -5.10
N ARG A 245 -21.32 -4.65 -5.62
CA ARG A 245 -21.54 -6.10 -5.67
C ARG A 245 -21.03 -6.66 -6.98
N ILE A 246 -19.91 -7.36 -6.89
CA ILE A 246 -19.17 -7.82 -8.07
C ILE A 246 -18.92 -9.31 -7.91
N PRO A 247 -19.56 -10.17 -8.71
CA PRO A 247 -19.28 -11.59 -8.70
C PRO A 247 -17.82 -11.90 -9.06
N GLN A 248 -17.34 -13.07 -8.64
CA GLN A 248 -16.03 -13.57 -9.07
C GLN A 248 -15.91 -13.59 -10.60
N ARG A 249 -14.68 -13.44 -11.11
CA ARG A 249 -14.33 -13.44 -12.54
C ARG A 249 -15.00 -12.31 -13.33
N ARG A 250 -15.32 -11.20 -12.67
CA ARG A 250 -15.86 -9.97 -13.29
C ARG A 250 -14.86 -8.82 -13.29
N GLY A 251 -13.57 -9.12 -13.28
CA GLY A 251 -12.49 -8.14 -13.44
C GLY A 251 -12.04 -7.46 -12.15
N LEU A 252 -12.75 -7.60 -11.02
CA LEU A 252 -12.25 -7.06 -9.75
C LEU A 252 -10.92 -7.71 -9.36
N THR A 253 -9.96 -6.90 -8.93
CA THR A 253 -8.62 -7.36 -8.52
C THR A 253 -8.07 -6.52 -7.38
N ASN A 254 -7.37 -7.17 -6.45
CA ASN A 254 -6.72 -6.54 -5.29
C ASN A 254 -5.47 -5.71 -5.66
N MET A 255 -5.15 -5.61 -6.95
CA MET A 255 -4.00 -4.84 -7.46
C MET A 255 -4.40 -3.47 -7.98
N CYS A 256 -5.70 -3.22 -8.19
CA CYS A 256 -6.16 -2.08 -8.97
C CYS A 256 -7.39 -1.39 -8.34
N HIS A 257 -7.15 -0.81 -7.16
CA HIS A 257 -8.13 -0.04 -6.40
C HIS A 257 -7.47 1.05 -5.56
N ALA A 258 -8.15 2.18 -5.40
CA ALA A 258 -7.63 3.34 -4.69
C ALA A 258 -8.71 4.16 -3.97
N LEU A 259 -8.58 4.34 -2.65
CA LEU A 259 -9.41 5.22 -1.83
C LEU A 259 -8.85 6.65 -1.84
N GLY A 260 -9.61 7.55 -2.44
CA GLY A 260 -9.43 9.00 -2.39
C GLY A 260 -10.56 9.68 -1.63
N ALA A 261 -10.61 11.01 -1.74
CA ALA A 261 -11.67 11.81 -1.15
C ALA A 261 -11.99 13.06 -1.99
N ASP A 262 -13.23 13.54 -1.87
CA ASP A 262 -13.66 14.82 -2.43
C ASP A 262 -13.39 16.01 -1.49
N GLU A 263 -13.79 17.22 -1.90
CA GLU A 263 -13.62 18.46 -1.11
C GLU A 263 -14.36 18.45 0.23
N GLN A 264 -15.38 17.59 0.38
CA GLN A 264 -16.14 17.42 1.61
C GLN A 264 -15.63 16.24 2.44
N ASN A 265 -14.47 15.67 2.09
CA ASN A 265 -13.87 14.48 2.69
C ASN A 265 -14.74 13.21 2.57
N ARG A 266 -15.68 13.15 1.63
CA ARG A 266 -16.41 11.91 1.35
C ARG A 266 -15.49 10.95 0.58
N PRO A 267 -15.49 9.65 0.91
CA PRO A 267 -14.61 8.70 0.27
C PRO A 267 -15.01 8.47 -1.19
N VAL A 268 -14.03 8.37 -2.08
CA VAL A 268 -14.23 7.96 -3.48
C VAL A 268 -13.28 6.81 -3.78
N ILE A 269 -13.82 5.65 -4.14
CA ILE A 269 -13.04 4.45 -4.47
C ILE A 269 -12.94 4.35 -5.99
N THR A 270 -11.74 4.45 -6.53
CA THR A 270 -11.45 4.19 -7.95
C THR A 270 -10.98 2.75 -8.11
N TYR A 271 -11.60 1.97 -8.99
CA TYR A 271 -11.28 0.54 -9.11
C TYR A 271 -11.55 -0.01 -10.51
N HIS A 272 -10.93 -1.14 -10.81
CA HIS A 272 -11.14 -1.89 -12.05
C HIS A 272 -12.22 -2.97 -11.91
N LYS A 273 -13.08 -3.10 -12.92
CA LYS A 273 -13.94 -4.27 -13.15
C LYS A 273 -14.31 -4.38 -14.63
N TYR A 274 -14.93 -5.49 -15.03
CA TYR A 274 -15.43 -5.64 -16.38
C TYR A 274 -16.74 -4.87 -16.60
N THR A 275 -16.80 -4.15 -17.72
CA THR A 275 -18.03 -3.56 -18.25
C THR A 275 -19.02 -4.66 -18.65
N PRO A 276 -20.32 -4.34 -18.89
CA PRO A 276 -21.30 -5.32 -19.34
C PRO A 276 -20.93 -6.02 -20.66
N ASP A 277 -20.21 -5.35 -21.56
CA ASP A 277 -19.67 -5.93 -22.82
C ASP A 277 -18.33 -6.67 -22.63
N GLY A 278 -17.84 -6.79 -21.40
CA GLY A 278 -16.66 -7.59 -21.05
C GLY A 278 -15.32 -6.91 -21.25
N LYS A 279 -15.28 -5.60 -21.51
CA LYS A 279 -14.03 -4.81 -21.56
C LYS A 279 -13.57 -4.44 -20.16
N SER A 280 -12.31 -4.04 -20.03
CA SER A 280 -11.81 -3.49 -18.76
C SER A 280 -12.29 -2.06 -18.58
N GLY A 281 -13.02 -1.81 -17.49
CA GLY A 281 -13.54 -0.50 -17.13
C GLY A 281 -12.96 -0.01 -15.80
N ILE A 282 -12.73 1.29 -15.72
CA ILE A 282 -12.34 2.00 -14.50
C ILE A 282 -13.56 2.72 -13.96
N TYR A 283 -13.95 2.38 -12.74
CA TYR A 283 -15.14 2.89 -12.08
C TYR A 283 -14.75 3.74 -10.87
N ASN A 284 -15.64 4.68 -10.48
CA ASN A 284 -15.56 5.41 -9.24
C ASN A 284 -16.83 5.18 -8.43
N ALA A 285 -16.68 4.83 -7.15
CA ALA A 285 -17.78 4.64 -6.21
C ALA A 285 -17.71 5.65 -5.04
N ARG A 286 -18.85 6.24 -4.67
CA ARG A 286 -18.97 7.16 -3.50
C ARG A 286 -20.25 6.89 -2.72
N PRO A 287 -20.25 6.97 -1.38
CA PRO A 287 -21.46 6.79 -0.59
C PRO A 287 -22.47 7.92 -0.82
N THR A 288 -23.74 7.57 -0.73
CA THR A 288 -24.91 8.45 -0.81
C THR A 288 -25.93 8.03 0.25
N ASP A 289 -26.99 8.81 0.46
CA ASP A 289 -28.05 8.46 1.42
C ASP A 289 -28.76 7.13 1.08
N GLY A 290 -28.70 6.69 -0.19
CA GLY A 290 -29.32 5.46 -0.68
C GLY A 290 -28.37 4.28 -0.90
N GLY A 291 -27.11 4.35 -0.44
CA GLY A 291 -26.10 3.32 -0.68
C GLY A 291 -24.87 3.90 -1.36
N TRP A 292 -24.49 3.37 -2.52
CA TRP A 292 -23.31 3.81 -3.27
C TRP A 292 -23.68 4.22 -4.69
N GLN A 293 -23.20 5.40 -5.09
CA GLN A 293 -23.18 5.82 -6.48
C GLN A 293 -21.93 5.27 -7.15
N THR A 294 -22.09 4.60 -8.28
CA THR A 294 -20.98 4.01 -9.05
C THR A 294 -21.06 4.45 -10.50
N GLU A 295 -20.00 5.06 -11.01
CA GLU A 295 -19.93 5.54 -12.39
C GLU A 295 -18.70 5.01 -13.13
N LEU A 296 -18.88 4.70 -14.42
CA LEU A 296 -17.80 4.35 -15.33
C LEU A 296 -17.06 5.61 -15.76
N ALA A 297 -15.76 5.68 -15.47
CA ALA A 297 -14.92 6.81 -15.84
C ALA A 297 -14.12 6.58 -17.13
N TYR A 298 -13.74 5.32 -17.40
CA TYR A 298 -12.91 5.01 -18.56
C TYR A 298 -13.05 3.55 -18.97
N THR A 299 -13.02 3.28 -20.28
CA THR A 299 -13.02 1.91 -20.84
C THR A 299 -11.74 1.72 -21.64
N LEU A 300 -10.97 0.69 -21.29
CA LEU A 300 -9.77 0.32 -22.02
C LEU A 300 -10.14 -0.21 -23.42
N ASP A 301 -9.23 -0.04 -24.37
CA ASP A 301 -9.35 -0.62 -25.71
C ASP A 301 -9.13 -2.14 -25.72
N THR A 302 -8.56 -2.69 -24.65
CA THR A 302 -8.31 -4.11 -24.43
C THR A 302 -8.95 -4.60 -23.13
N ARG A 303 -9.14 -5.92 -23.02
CA ARG A 303 -9.53 -6.57 -21.77
C ARG A 303 -8.29 -7.09 -21.07
N TRP A 304 -8.09 -6.68 -19.82
CA TRP A 304 -7.14 -7.34 -18.91
C TRP A 304 -7.70 -8.68 -18.45
N ASP A 305 -7.37 -9.76 -19.17
CA ASP A 305 -7.82 -11.11 -18.81
C ASP A 305 -6.80 -11.80 -17.87
N PHE A 306 -6.74 -11.32 -16.63
CA PHE A 306 -5.86 -11.92 -15.62
C PHE A 306 -6.47 -13.19 -15.02
N SER A 307 -5.61 -14.16 -14.72
CA SER A 307 -5.96 -15.35 -13.94
C SER A 307 -4.74 -16.00 -13.31
N GLY A 308 -4.95 -16.84 -12.30
CA GLY A 308 -3.90 -17.66 -11.68
C GLY A 308 -3.41 -17.13 -10.33
N VAL A 309 -2.33 -17.74 -9.85
CA VAL A 309 -1.74 -17.52 -8.52
C VAL A 309 -0.42 -16.76 -8.60
N GLY A 310 0.09 -16.29 -7.46
CA GLY A 310 1.35 -15.55 -7.35
C GLY A 310 1.25 -14.09 -7.77
N ALA A 311 2.39 -13.46 -8.04
CA ALA A 311 2.44 -12.07 -8.51
C ALA A 311 1.97 -11.95 -9.97
N ILE A 312 0.75 -11.43 -10.17
CA ILE A 312 0.16 -11.22 -11.50
C ILE A 312 0.73 -9.92 -12.11
N PRO A 313 1.12 -9.92 -13.41
CA PRO A 313 1.57 -8.70 -14.08
C PRO A 313 0.48 -7.62 -14.11
N HIS A 314 0.84 -6.40 -13.73
CA HIS A 314 -0.04 -5.25 -13.73
C HIS A 314 -0.25 -4.75 -15.17
N LEU A 315 -1.51 -4.51 -15.57
CA LEU A 315 -1.82 -3.82 -16.83
C LEU A 315 -1.95 -2.30 -16.64
N LEU A 316 -2.43 -1.88 -15.47
CA LEU A 316 -2.67 -0.49 -15.16
C LEU A 316 -2.46 -0.19 -13.68
N ASP A 317 -2.13 1.06 -13.38
CA ASP A 317 -2.07 1.60 -12.02
C ASP A 317 -3.07 2.74 -11.88
N LEU A 318 -3.63 2.90 -10.69
CA LEU A 318 -4.61 3.94 -10.37
C LEU A 318 -4.10 4.81 -9.20
N THR A 319 -4.26 6.12 -9.33
CA THR A 319 -4.10 7.02 -8.17
C THR A 319 -5.43 7.20 -7.45
N PRO A 320 -5.43 7.45 -6.13
CA PRO A 320 -6.62 7.93 -5.44
C PRO A 320 -7.21 9.19 -6.09
N VAL A 321 -8.54 9.31 -6.06
CA VAL A 321 -9.21 10.58 -6.38
C VAL A 321 -8.77 11.67 -5.42
N ARG A 322 -8.54 12.86 -5.98
CA ARG A 322 -8.28 14.08 -5.24
C ARG A 322 -9.14 15.23 -5.76
N ALA A 323 -9.56 16.08 -4.85
CA ALA A 323 -10.15 17.35 -5.20
C ALA A 323 -9.10 18.37 -5.65
N LYS A 324 -9.43 19.15 -6.69
CA LYS A 324 -8.65 20.32 -7.13
C LYS A 324 -9.53 21.26 -7.93
N ASP A 325 -9.49 22.55 -7.58
CA ASP A 325 -10.11 23.63 -8.34
C ASP A 325 -11.59 23.37 -8.66
N GLY A 326 -12.34 22.77 -7.72
CA GLY A 326 -13.76 22.43 -7.89
C GLY A 326 -14.03 21.17 -8.73
N ALA A 327 -12.99 20.42 -9.11
CA ALA A 327 -13.11 19.15 -9.83
C ALA A 327 -12.52 17.98 -9.04
N LEU A 328 -12.90 16.76 -9.42
CA LEU A 328 -12.27 15.54 -8.94
C LEU A 328 -11.34 14.98 -9.99
N LEU A 329 -10.12 14.64 -9.60
CA LEU A 329 -9.09 14.15 -10.51
C LEU A 329 -8.54 12.82 -10.00
N PHE A 330 -8.34 11.87 -10.90
CA PHE A 330 -7.45 10.74 -10.68
C PHE A 330 -6.62 10.51 -11.95
N ASN A 331 -5.51 9.80 -11.82
CA ASN A 331 -4.74 9.36 -12.98
C ASN A 331 -4.71 7.84 -13.06
N MET A 332 -4.44 7.38 -14.28
CA MET A 332 -4.03 6.02 -14.52
C MET A 332 -2.74 5.96 -15.33
N LEU A 333 -1.87 5.00 -15.02
CA LEU A 333 -0.82 4.56 -15.93
C LEU A 333 -1.38 3.42 -16.75
N TYR A 334 -1.44 3.59 -18.06
CA TYR A 334 -1.91 2.56 -18.97
C TYR A 334 -1.15 2.59 -20.28
N SER A 335 -0.58 1.46 -20.69
CA SER A 335 0.23 1.34 -21.93
C SER A 335 1.36 2.38 -22.01
N GLY A 336 2.04 2.63 -20.88
CA GLY A 336 3.11 3.65 -20.76
C GLY A 336 2.63 5.10 -20.81
N LYS A 337 1.32 5.34 -20.92
CA LYS A 337 0.73 6.68 -20.91
C LYS A 337 0.16 7.00 -19.54
N TRP A 338 0.50 8.18 -19.05
CA TRP A 338 -0.12 8.75 -17.86
C TRP A 338 -1.32 9.59 -18.29
N ILE A 339 -2.52 9.15 -17.90
CA ILE A 339 -3.79 9.75 -18.31
C ILE A 339 -4.45 10.35 -17.08
N GLU A 340 -4.71 11.66 -17.10
CA GLU A 340 -5.50 12.37 -16.08
C GLU A 340 -6.97 12.34 -16.50
N ILE A 341 -7.83 11.89 -15.58
CA ILE A 341 -9.28 11.89 -15.72
C ILE A 341 -9.88 12.87 -14.73
N GLU A 342 -10.67 13.81 -15.27
CA GLU A 342 -11.46 14.75 -14.52
C GLU A 342 -12.91 14.28 -14.46
N LEU A 343 -13.46 14.25 -13.25
CA LEU A 343 -14.82 13.84 -12.96
C LEU A 343 -15.61 15.05 -12.45
N ASP A 344 -16.88 15.08 -12.83
CA ASP A 344 -17.85 15.99 -12.22
C ASP A 344 -17.98 15.66 -10.72
N PRO A 345 -17.82 16.65 -9.82
CA PRO A 345 -17.79 16.42 -8.38
C PRO A 345 -19.13 15.99 -7.80
N VAL A 346 -20.25 16.12 -8.52
CA VAL A 346 -21.58 15.73 -8.05
C VAL A 346 -21.98 14.38 -8.62
N THR A 347 -21.67 14.10 -9.87
CA THR A 347 -22.14 12.92 -10.59
C THR A 347 -21.09 11.84 -10.76
N LEU A 348 -19.79 12.11 -10.54
CA LEU A 348 -18.66 11.22 -10.86
C LEU A 348 -18.53 10.86 -12.35
N VAL A 349 -19.32 11.49 -13.23
CA VAL A 349 -19.22 11.30 -14.67
C VAL A 349 -17.92 11.94 -15.17
N PRO A 350 -17.15 11.28 -16.05
CA PRO A 350 -15.95 11.87 -16.62
C PRO A 350 -16.30 13.07 -17.50
N VAL A 351 -15.70 14.23 -17.21
CA VAL A 351 -15.90 15.48 -17.96
C VAL A 351 -14.75 15.79 -18.90
N ARG A 352 -13.53 15.36 -18.54
CA ARG A 352 -12.33 15.61 -19.35
C ARG A 352 -11.33 14.47 -19.17
N GLN A 353 -10.66 14.14 -20.27
CA GLN A 353 -9.48 13.30 -20.28
C GLN A 353 -8.33 14.10 -20.90
N SER A 354 -7.16 14.01 -20.31
CA SER A 354 -5.94 14.56 -20.89
C SER A 354 -4.75 13.67 -20.63
N ASP A 355 -3.86 13.58 -21.61
CA ASP A 355 -2.52 13.08 -21.37
C ASP A 355 -1.82 14.02 -20.39
N ALA A 356 -1.17 13.45 -19.40
CA ALA A 356 -0.33 14.16 -18.46
C ALA A 356 1.12 13.66 -18.63
N PRO A 357 2.12 14.53 -18.43
CA PRO A 357 3.49 14.05 -18.40
C PRO A 357 3.62 13.02 -17.28
N LEU A 358 4.42 11.99 -17.52
CA LEU A 358 4.84 11.12 -16.43
C LEU A 358 5.39 11.99 -15.30
N PRO A 359 5.09 11.68 -14.04
CA PRO A 359 5.65 12.42 -12.91
C PRO A 359 7.18 12.29 -12.81
N TRP A 360 7.79 11.49 -13.67
CA TRP A 360 9.19 11.16 -13.68
C TRP A 360 9.80 11.16 -15.09
N GLU A 361 11.11 11.36 -15.14
CA GLU A 361 11.93 11.13 -16.33
C GLU A 361 12.22 9.63 -16.47
N ASP A 362 12.03 9.10 -17.68
CA ASP A 362 12.37 7.73 -18.05
C ASP A 362 13.87 7.44 -17.84
N CYS A 363 14.17 6.18 -17.53
CA CYS A 363 15.53 5.67 -17.37
C CYS A 363 15.81 4.66 -18.49
N ASP A 364 17.07 4.57 -18.95
CA ASP A 364 17.48 3.73 -20.08
C ASP A 364 17.38 2.20 -19.80
N GLY A 365 16.82 1.45 -20.75
CA GLY A 365 17.10 0.01 -20.96
C GLY A 365 16.18 -1.01 -20.26
N ASP A 366 16.68 -2.24 -20.09
CA ASP A 366 15.99 -3.42 -19.51
C ASP A 366 15.79 -3.34 -17.96
N ILE A 367 15.96 -2.16 -17.37
CA ILE A 367 15.92 -1.95 -15.91
C ILE A 367 14.68 -1.13 -15.57
N VAL A 368 13.83 -1.70 -14.71
CA VAL A 368 12.67 -1.01 -14.15
C VAL A 368 13.16 -0.01 -13.11
N THR A 369 12.58 1.18 -13.11
CA THR A 369 12.87 2.20 -12.09
C THR A 369 11.59 2.53 -11.35
N ASP A 370 11.54 2.15 -10.08
CA ASP A 370 10.47 2.55 -9.18
C ASP A 370 10.85 3.84 -8.44
N ARG A 371 9.89 4.77 -8.39
CA ARG A 371 9.97 5.98 -7.55
C ARG A 371 8.96 5.89 -6.42
N LEU A 372 9.45 5.55 -5.24
CA LEU A 372 8.64 5.25 -4.08
C LEU A 372 8.46 6.52 -3.24
N LYS A 373 7.23 6.95 -3.00
CA LYS A 373 6.99 8.16 -2.20
C LYS A 373 7.17 7.89 -0.71
N CYS A 374 7.76 8.86 -0.03
CA CYS A 374 7.82 8.97 1.42
C CYS A 374 6.43 9.14 2.08
N LEU A 375 6.27 8.54 3.26
CA LEU A 375 5.32 8.96 4.29
C LEU A 375 5.85 10.24 4.95
N THR A 376 5.45 11.42 4.47
CA THR A 376 5.93 12.72 4.98
C THR A 376 4.75 13.59 5.42
N GLU A 377 4.96 14.33 6.53
CA GLU A 377 4.09 15.38 7.05
C GLU A 377 4.58 16.80 6.70
N THR A 378 5.68 16.95 5.95
CA THR A 378 6.24 18.28 5.65
C THR A 378 5.46 18.95 4.52
N PRO A 379 4.66 20.00 4.78
CA PRO A 379 3.87 20.64 3.74
C PRO A 379 4.78 21.29 2.70
N GLY A 380 4.50 21.11 1.41
CA GLY A 380 5.26 21.74 0.33
C GLY A 380 6.62 21.07 0.03
N ARG A 381 6.93 19.93 0.63
CA ARG A 381 8.08 19.09 0.30
C ARG A 381 7.64 17.66 0.03
N SER A 382 8.16 17.09 -1.06
CA SER A 382 7.95 15.68 -1.39
C SER A 382 9.28 14.96 -1.50
N TYR A 383 9.36 13.77 -0.91
CA TYR A 383 10.56 12.94 -0.90
C TYR A 383 10.26 11.60 -1.56
N PHE A 384 11.20 11.12 -2.37
CA PHE A 384 11.08 9.84 -3.07
C PHE A 384 12.37 9.05 -2.95
N LEU A 385 12.25 7.73 -2.89
CA LEU A 385 13.36 6.83 -3.17
C LEU A 385 13.32 6.47 -4.65
N ARG A 386 14.43 6.67 -5.36
CA ARG A 386 14.65 6.08 -6.68
C ARG A 386 15.39 4.77 -6.49
N TRP A 387 14.75 3.69 -6.89
CA TRP A 387 15.30 2.36 -6.86
C TRP A 387 15.22 1.72 -8.25
N GLU A 388 16.35 1.22 -8.73
CA GLU A 388 16.49 0.63 -10.06
C GLU A 388 16.68 -0.88 -9.89
N HIS A 389 15.82 -1.68 -10.51
CA HIS A 389 15.79 -3.14 -10.34
C HIS A 389 15.34 -3.87 -11.61
N GLY A 390 15.65 -5.17 -11.69
CA GLY A 390 15.10 -6.05 -12.73
C GLY A 390 13.60 -6.32 -12.52
N GLU A 391 12.94 -6.89 -13.53
CA GLU A 391 11.49 -7.16 -13.50
C GLU A 391 11.05 -8.14 -12.39
N ASN A 392 9.76 -8.13 -12.07
CA ASN A 392 9.13 -9.18 -11.28
C ASN A 392 9.00 -10.46 -12.12
N ASN A 393 9.28 -11.62 -11.53
CA ASN A 393 9.31 -12.90 -12.23
C ASN A 393 8.40 -13.95 -11.57
N ARG A 394 7.17 -13.58 -11.17
CA ARG A 394 6.11 -14.50 -10.71
C ARG A 394 6.56 -15.48 -9.62
N ASP A 395 7.29 -14.98 -8.63
CA ASP A 395 7.83 -15.79 -7.53
C ASP A 395 8.82 -16.87 -8.02
N GLN A 396 9.59 -16.56 -9.07
CA GLN A 396 10.64 -17.41 -9.62
C GLN A 396 11.93 -16.63 -9.79
N LYS A 397 13.05 -17.35 -9.71
CA LYS A 397 14.36 -16.78 -10.05
C LYS A 397 14.41 -16.45 -11.55
N PRO A 398 14.81 -15.23 -11.94
CA PRO A 398 14.96 -14.88 -13.35
C PRO A 398 16.05 -15.70 -14.06
N ASP A 399 15.85 -15.92 -15.36
CA ASP A 399 16.80 -16.63 -16.23
C ASP A 399 17.93 -15.73 -16.77
N TYR A 400 17.95 -14.45 -16.38
CA TYR A 400 19.03 -13.52 -16.68
C TYR A 400 19.98 -13.35 -15.48
N PRO A 401 21.28 -13.05 -15.70
CA PRO A 401 22.19 -12.76 -14.60
C PRO A 401 21.71 -11.53 -13.82
N PRO A 402 21.78 -11.53 -12.47
CA PRO A 402 21.40 -10.36 -11.68
C PRO A 402 22.10 -9.11 -12.20
N HIS A 403 21.34 -8.03 -12.41
CA HIS A 403 21.95 -6.73 -12.65
C HIS A 403 22.88 -6.37 -11.49
N ALA A 404 23.96 -5.66 -11.80
CA ALA A 404 24.85 -5.12 -10.78
C ALA A 404 24.04 -4.21 -9.82
N PRO A 405 24.36 -4.22 -8.50
CA PRO A 405 23.72 -3.33 -7.54
C PRO A 405 23.68 -1.87 -8.03
N ARG A 406 22.58 -1.19 -7.76
CA ARG A 406 22.35 0.21 -8.18
C ARG A 406 22.33 1.12 -6.97
N MET A 407 22.70 2.37 -7.17
CA MET A 407 22.69 3.35 -6.09
C MET A 407 21.25 3.71 -5.75
N LEU A 408 20.82 3.40 -4.53
CA LEU A 408 19.56 3.92 -3.99
C LEU A 408 19.72 5.41 -3.73
N ARG A 409 18.78 6.22 -4.23
CA ARG A 409 18.85 7.68 -4.11
C ARG A 409 17.60 8.26 -3.48
N LEU A 410 17.79 9.23 -2.58
CA LEU A 410 16.75 10.13 -2.12
C LEU A 410 16.60 11.29 -3.10
N LEU A 411 15.39 11.51 -3.60
CA LEU A 411 15.02 12.65 -4.42
C LEU A 411 14.13 13.59 -3.60
N GLU A 412 14.53 14.84 -3.47
CA GLU A 412 13.78 15.89 -2.77
C GLU A 412 13.15 16.85 -3.78
N TYR A 413 11.86 17.11 -3.64
CA TYR A 413 11.09 18.01 -4.50
C TYR A 413 10.51 19.17 -3.70
N GLU A 414 10.49 20.35 -4.32
CA GLU A 414 9.72 21.52 -3.88
C GLU A 414 8.31 21.48 -4.45
N GLY A 415 7.31 21.66 -3.59
CA GLY A 415 5.90 21.50 -3.90
C GLY A 415 5.39 20.09 -3.61
N ASP A 416 4.07 20.00 -3.42
CA ASP A 416 3.42 18.71 -3.24
C ASP A 416 3.32 18.00 -4.59
N VAL A 417 3.99 16.85 -4.72
CA VAL A 417 3.69 15.89 -5.78
C VAL A 417 2.37 15.23 -5.39
N CYS A 418 1.29 15.89 -5.79
CA CYS A 418 -0.08 15.60 -5.41
C CYS A 418 -0.64 14.36 -6.13
N TRP A 419 0.10 13.26 -6.25
CA TRP A 419 -0.35 12.17 -7.15
C TRP A 419 0.00 10.75 -6.70
N LEU A 420 1.13 10.58 -6.03
CA LEU A 420 1.56 9.29 -5.50
C LEU A 420 1.26 9.23 -4.01
N ARG A 421 0.02 9.37 -3.53
CA ARG A 421 -0.25 8.84 -2.18
C ARG A 421 -0.08 7.33 -2.33
N GLU A 422 1.08 6.80 -1.91
CA GLU A 422 1.53 5.39 -1.89
C GLU A 422 0.98 4.50 -3.01
N ALA A 423 1.81 4.25 -4.03
CA ALA A 423 1.62 3.16 -4.96
C ALA A 423 2.70 2.11 -4.71
N HIS A 424 2.61 1.33 -3.64
CA HIS A 424 3.36 0.07 -3.44
C HIS A 424 2.48 -0.95 -2.73
#